data_AF-A0A6J6W5M0-F1
#
_entry.id   AF-A0A6J6W5M0-F1
#
_cell.length_a   1.000
_cell.length_b   1.000
_cell.length_c   1.000
_cell.angle_alpha   90.00
_cell.angle_beta   90.00
_cell.angle_gamma   90.00
#
_symmetry.space_group_name_H-M   'P 1'
#
loop_
_entity.id
_entity.type
_entity.pdbx_description
1 polymer ?
#
loop_
_entity_poly.entity_id
_entity_poly.type
_entity_poly.pdbx_seq_one_letter_code
_entity_poly.pdbx_strand_id
1 'polypeptide(L)'
;MSLLNRMTMIFKAKTNKVLNKVEDPRETLDLSYEEQLDNLTKMRRALADVATARKRLEIQAEQLKGQANKLAEQAKAALAQGNEALAREALTRREALAQQLTDLEVQHVQVAEQEEKLGDATQRLQTQIEAFRTRKETIKATYTAAEAQSSIAESVAGISGSMADAGASLQRAQDKVAEMQARSGALDELLASGALTDLTSTHDDIQAQLDKASATSSVDAQLAAMKQELGSGSSGAIGAGEEGK
;
A
#
# COMPACT_ATOMS: atom_id res chain seq x y z
N MET A 1 -12.65 -1.21 -31.47
CA MET A 1 -12.11 -1.84 -30.25
C MET A 1 -10.59 -1.98 -30.37
N SER A 2 -9.87 -1.51 -29.35
CA SER A 2 -8.66 -2.17 -28.82
C SER A 2 -7.34 -2.16 -29.62
N LEU A 3 -6.63 -1.01 -29.66
CA LEU A 3 -5.15 -0.97 -29.64
C LEU A 3 -4.63 0.29 -28.93
N LEU A 4 -5.24 1.46 -29.19
CA LEU A 4 -4.84 2.74 -28.57
C LEU A 4 -5.18 2.83 -27.07
N ASN A 5 -6.25 2.16 -26.62
CA ASN A 5 -6.61 2.12 -25.19
C ASN A 5 -5.72 1.19 -24.34
N ARG A 6 -4.88 0.35 -24.96
CA ARG A 6 -3.94 -0.51 -24.23
C ARG A 6 -2.59 0.16 -23.97
N MET A 7 -2.13 1.04 -24.87
CA MET A 7 -0.87 1.77 -24.65
C MET A 7 -0.95 2.84 -23.56
N THR A 8 -2.09 3.51 -23.42
CA THR A 8 -2.31 4.49 -22.34
C THR A 8 -2.48 3.84 -20.96
N MET A 9 -2.91 2.57 -20.90
CA MET A 9 -3.01 1.81 -19.64
C MET A 9 -1.66 1.30 -19.14
N ILE A 10 -0.74 0.95 -20.04
CA ILE A 10 0.63 0.51 -19.66
C ILE A 10 1.47 1.70 -19.18
N PHE A 11 1.24 2.90 -19.73
CA PHE A 11 1.90 4.11 -19.24
C PHE A 11 1.36 4.56 -17.88
N LYS A 12 0.03 4.54 -17.65
CA LYS A 12 -0.59 4.89 -16.35
C LYS A 12 -0.30 3.89 -15.22
N ALA A 13 -0.13 2.60 -15.52
CA ALA A 13 0.22 1.60 -14.51
C ALA A 13 1.69 1.70 -14.06
N LYS A 14 2.60 2.19 -14.92
CA LYS A 14 3.99 2.48 -14.55
C LYS A 14 4.18 3.86 -13.91
N THR A 15 3.30 4.83 -14.14
CA THR A 15 3.38 6.13 -13.45
C THR A 15 2.99 6.01 -11.98
N ASN A 16 1.99 5.18 -11.61
CA ASN A 16 1.67 4.96 -10.19
C ASN A 16 2.76 4.19 -9.42
N LYS A 17 3.59 3.37 -10.08
CA LYS A 17 4.70 2.65 -9.43
C LYS A 17 6.02 3.43 -9.37
N VAL A 18 6.21 4.41 -10.26
CA VAL A 18 7.40 5.27 -10.28
C VAL A 18 7.20 6.50 -9.39
N LEU A 19 5.96 7.00 -9.25
CA LEU A 19 5.66 8.10 -8.33
C LEU A 19 5.85 7.69 -6.86
N ASN A 20 5.39 6.50 -6.47
CA ASN A 20 5.58 5.97 -5.11
C ASN A 20 7.03 5.55 -4.81
N LYS A 21 7.88 5.38 -5.83
CA LYS A 21 9.30 5.03 -5.63
C LYS A 21 10.16 6.26 -5.29
N VAL A 22 9.64 7.45 -5.51
CA VAL A 22 10.20 8.72 -4.99
C VAL A 22 9.68 8.99 -3.56
N GLU A 23 8.71 8.23 -3.07
CA GLU A 23 8.08 8.43 -1.75
C GLU A 23 8.65 7.56 -0.63
N ASP A 24 9.50 6.56 -0.91
CA ASP A 24 10.07 5.74 0.17
C ASP A 24 11.19 6.54 0.89
N PRO A 25 10.96 7.03 2.12
CA PRO A 25 11.94 7.83 2.84
C PRO A 25 13.21 7.03 3.16
N ARG A 26 13.16 5.69 3.10
CA ARG A 26 14.32 4.82 3.38
C ARG A 26 15.40 4.95 2.31
N GLU A 27 15.02 4.90 1.03
CA GLU A 27 15.95 5.00 -0.10
C GLU A 27 16.60 6.40 -0.17
N THR A 28 15.82 7.46 0.05
CA THR A 28 16.32 8.85 0.02
C THR A 28 17.29 9.16 1.17
N LEU A 29 17.03 8.61 2.37
CA LEU A 29 17.95 8.74 3.51
C LEU A 29 19.23 7.91 3.31
N ASP A 30 19.15 6.75 2.66
CA ASP A 30 20.34 5.94 2.33
C ASP A 30 21.24 6.69 1.32
N LEU A 31 20.67 7.25 0.25
CA LEU A 31 21.40 8.09 -0.71
C LEU A 31 22.05 9.30 -0.03
N SER A 32 21.29 10.02 0.79
CA SER A 32 21.81 11.20 1.51
C SER A 32 22.98 10.84 2.44
N TYR A 33 22.94 9.66 3.06
CA TYR A 33 24.05 9.17 3.90
C TYR A 33 25.29 8.86 3.07
N GLU A 34 25.14 8.24 1.91
CA GLU A 34 26.26 7.96 0.99
C GLU A 34 26.91 9.25 0.47
N GLU A 35 26.10 10.24 0.06
CA GLU A 35 26.60 11.56 -0.34
C GLU A 35 27.38 12.25 0.77
N GLN A 36 26.89 12.16 2.01
CA GLN A 36 27.59 12.69 3.17
C GLN A 36 28.95 11.99 3.40
N LEU A 37 29.03 10.68 3.24
CA LEU A 37 30.29 9.93 3.37
C LEU A 37 31.30 10.28 2.27
N ASP A 38 30.83 10.48 1.04
CA ASP A 38 31.67 10.95 -0.06
C ASP A 38 32.20 12.36 0.21
N ASN A 39 31.35 13.26 0.69
CA ASN A 39 31.74 14.62 1.09
C ASN A 39 32.76 14.61 2.23
N LEU A 40 32.57 13.77 3.24
CA LEU A 40 33.55 13.58 4.32
C LEU A 40 34.90 13.09 3.77
N THR A 41 34.88 12.17 2.80
CA THR A 41 36.09 11.65 2.15
C THR A 41 36.80 12.75 1.36
N LYS A 42 36.06 13.58 0.62
CA LYS A 42 36.60 14.75 -0.09
C LYS A 42 37.22 15.77 0.87
N MET A 43 36.56 16.06 2.00
CA MET A 43 37.10 16.96 3.01
C MET A 43 38.39 16.42 3.65
N ARG A 44 38.44 15.11 3.96
CA ARG A 44 39.67 14.48 4.47
C ARG A 44 40.83 14.55 3.47
N ARG A 45 40.56 14.38 2.17
CA ARG A 45 41.57 14.57 1.11
C ARG A 45 42.06 16.01 1.05
N ALA A 46 41.13 16.98 1.03
CA ALA A 46 41.48 18.40 1.05
C ALA A 46 42.32 18.78 2.28
N LEU A 47 42.00 18.23 3.46
CA LEU A 47 42.78 18.42 4.67
C LEU A 47 44.20 17.87 4.51
N ALA A 48 44.35 16.68 3.93
CA ALA A 48 45.67 16.10 3.65
C ALA A 48 46.48 16.93 2.65
N ASP A 49 45.83 17.50 1.64
CA ASP A 49 46.47 18.40 0.66
C ASP A 49 46.97 19.69 1.33
N VAL A 50 46.17 20.28 2.23
CA VAL A 50 46.56 21.46 3.02
C VAL A 50 47.71 21.14 3.96
N ALA A 51 47.66 20.01 4.67
CA ALA A 51 48.75 19.56 5.54
C ALA A 51 50.06 19.34 4.75
N THR A 52 49.94 18.81 3.53
CA THR A 52 51.07 18.63 2.61
C THR A 52 51.65 19.98 2.18
N ALA A 53 50.80 20.95 1.82
CA ALA A 53 51.22 22.30 1.47
C ALA A 53 51.95 22.98 2.65
N ARG A 54 51.42 22.87 3.87
CA ARG A 54 52.07 23.37 5.09
C ARG A 54 53.45 22.75 5.28
N LYS A 55 53.55 21.42 5.17
CA LYS A 55 54.83 20.73 5.33
C LYS A 55 55.85 21.12 4.27
N ARG A 56 55.40 21.41 3.05
CA ARG A 56 56.26 21.91 1.97
C ARG A 56 56.85 23.28 2.29
N LEU A 57 56.04 24.20 2.82
CA LEU A 57 56.52 25.51 3.29
C LEU A 57 57.54 25.35 4.42
N GLU A 58 57.27 24.46 5.38
CA GLU A 58 58.18 24.16 6.48
C GLU A 58 59.55 23.65 5.98
N ILE A 59 59.55 22.72 5.01
CA ILE A 59 60.79 22.20 4.40
C ILE A 59 61.55 23.31 3.66
N GLN A 60 60.86 24.18 2.92
CA GLN A 60 61.49 25.30 2.23
C GLN A 60 62.10 26.31 3.20
N ALA A 61 61.39 26.63 4.29
CA ALA A 61 61.90 27.51 5.34
C ALA A 61 63.19 26.93 5.97
N GLU A 62 63.20 25.63 6.28
CA GLU A 62 64.38 24.98 6.85
C GLU A 62 65.58 24.99 5.87
N GLN A 63 65.33 24.83 4.57
CA GLN A 63 66.37 24.96 3.55
C GLN A 63 66.97 26.37 3.50
N LEU A 64 66.13 27.41 3.50
CA LEU A 64 66.59 28.81 3.50
C LEU A 64 67.35 29.14 4.79
N LYS A 65 66.86 28.66 5.94
CA LYS A 65 67.54 28.80 7.23
C LYS A 65 68.92 28.15 7.23
N GLY A 66 69.03 26.95 6.66
CA GLY A 66 70.33 26.28 6.48
C GLY A 66 71.30 27.08 5.61
N GLN A 67 70.82 27.72 4.53
CA GLN A 67 71.63 28.60 3.68
C GLN A 67 72.04 29.88 4.41
N ALA A 68 71.13 30.50 5.17
CA ALA A 68 71.42 31.67 5.98
C ALA A 68 72.48 31.39 7.06
N ASN A 69 72.42 30.21 7.69
CA ASN A 69 73.42 29.77 8.66
C ASN A 69 74.80 29.59 7.99
N LYS A 70 74.87 29.00 6.80
CA LYS A 70 76.14 28.88 6.05
C LYS A 70 76.73 30.25 5.72
N LEU A 71 75.92 31.22 5.28
CA LEU A 71 76.37 32.58 5.02
C LEU A 71 76.85 33.27 6.30
N ALA A 72 76.21 33.02 7.45
CA ALA A 72 76.67 33.52 8.73
C ALA A 72 78.05 32.98 9.11
N GLU A 73 78.29 31.67 8.93
CA GLU A 73 79.61 31.06 9.18
C GLU A 73 80.67 31.56 8.20
N GLN A 74 80.33 31.74 6.93
CA GLN A 74 81.22 32.34 5.93
C GLN A 74 81.60 33.79 6.28
N ALA A 75 80.63 34.59 6.75
CA ALA A 75 80.90 35.96 7.20
C ALA A 75 81.85 35.99 8.40
N LYS A 76 81.65 35.10 9.40
CA LYS A 76 82.56 34.96 10.55
C LYS A 76 83.96 34.58 10.12
N ALA A 77 84.10 33.61 9.22
CA ALA A 77 85.39 33.17 8.70
C ALA A 77 86.11 34.28 7.92
N ALA A 78 85.40 35.05 7.10
CA ALA A 78 85.95 36.18 6.35
C ALA A 78 86.44 37.30 7.29
N LEU A 79 85.69 37.61 8.36
CA LEU A 79 86.12 38.57 9.38
C LEU A 79 87.37 38.10 10.12
N ALA A 80 87.46 36.81 10.48
CA ALA A 80 88.64 36.25 11.13
C ALA A 80 89.91 36.36 10.25
N GLN A 81 89.74 36.40 8.92
CA GLN A 81 90.82 36.61 7.95
C GLN A 81 91.05 38.09 7.62
N GLY A 82 90.34 39.02 8.26
CA GLY A 82 90.45 40.46 8.01
C GLY A 82 89.79 40.94 6.71
N ASN A 83 89.02 40.08 6.02
CA ASN A 83 88.34 40.45 4.77
C ASN A 83 86.92 40.96 5.05
N GLU A 84 86.82 42.23 5.46
CA GLU A 84 85.53 42.86 5.76
C GLU A 84 84.59 42.96 4.56
N ALA A 85 85.12 43.14 3.34
CA ALA A 85 84.30 43.28 2.14
C ALA A 85 83.52 41.98 1.87
N LEU A 86 84.19 40.83 1.94
CA LEU A 86 83.58 39.52 1.77
C LEU A 86 82.57 39.20 2.90
N ALA A 87 82.89 39.60 4.14
CA ALA A 87 81.98 39.44 5.27
C ALA A 87 80.69 40.26 5.09
N ARG A 88 80.81 41.53 4.66
CA ARG A 88 79.65 42.38 4.36
C ARG A 88 78.77 41.77 3.27
N GLU A 89 79.37 41.27 2.18
CA GLU A 89 78.62 40.62 1.09
C GLU A 89 77.86 39.37 1.57
N ALA A 90 78.51 38.50 2.35
CA ALA A 90 77.87 37.31 2.92
C ALA A 90 76.69 37.68 3.83
N LEU A 91 76.83 38.73 4.66
CA LEU A 91 75.76 39.24 5.50
C LEU A 91 74.61 39.86 4.69
N THR A 92 74.89 40.59 3.61
CA THR A 92 73.86 41.13 2.71
C THR A 92 73.04 40.03 2.07
N ARG A 93 73.68 38.95 1.60
CA ARG A 93 72.97 37.77 1.07
C ARG A 93 72.13 37.07 2.15
N ARG A 94 72.67 36.98 3.37
CA ARG A 94 71.94 36.39 4.51
C ARG A 94 70.69 37.18 4.83
N GLU A 95 70.76 38.51 4.80
CA GLU A 95 69.62 39.39 5.03
C GLU A 95 68.51 39.19 4.01
N ALA A 96 68.85 39.03 2.73
CA ALA A 96 67.88 38.70 1.70
C ALA A 96 67.17 37.35 1.94
N LEU A 97 67.90 36.34 2.44
CA LEU A 97 67.29 35.06 2.84
C LEU A 97 66.42 35.20 4.09
N ALA A 98 66.79 36.07 5.04
CA ALA A 98 66.00 36.31 6.24
C ALA A 98 64.63 36.92 5.90
N GLN A 99 64.59 37.87 4.95
CA GLN A 99 63.33 38.42 4.44
C GLN A 99 62.43 37.34 3.82
N GLN A 100 62.99 36.49 2.96
CA GLN A 100 62.25 35.36 2.38
C GLN A 100 61.75 34.37 3.43
N LEU A 101 62.54 34.13 4.49
CA LEU A 101 62.14 33.27 5.60
C LEU A 101 60.93 33.84 6.33
N THR A 102 60.93 35.14 6.63
CA THR A 102 59.81 35.83 7.27
C THR A 102 58.53 35.73 6.43
N ASP A 103 58.63 35.90 5.11
CA ASP A 103 57.48 35.73 4.22
C ASP A 103 56.93 34.29 4.25
N LEU A 104 57.82 33.29 4.26
CA LEU A 104 57.44 31.88 4.36
C LEU A 104 56.81 31.52 5.71
N GLU A 105 57.31 32.09 6.81
CA GLU A 105 56.76 31.89 8.15
C GLU A 105 55.33 32.44 8.26
N VAL A 106 55.08 33.62 7.69
CA VAL A 106 53.72 34.19 7.61
C VAL A 106 52.79 33.27 6.82
N GLN A 107 53.23 32.78 5.65
CA GLN A 107 52.44 31.84 4.85
C GLN A 107 52.20 30.52 5.59
N HIS A 108 53.22 29.99 6.28
CA HIS A 108 53.09 28.75 7.06
C HIS A 108 52.05 28.89 8.17
N VAL A 109 52.04 30.00 8.90
CA VAL A 109 51.02 30.28 9.94
C VAL A 109 49.62 30.35 9.32
N GLN A 110 49.46 31.07 8.20
CA GLN A 110 48.17 31.16 7.52
C GLN A 110 47.63 29.80 7.06
N VAL A 111 48.50 28.95 6.50
CA VAL A 111 48.10 27.60 6.08
C VAL A 111 47.83 26.69 7.28
N ALA A 112 48.58 26.84 8.38
CA ALA A 112 48.33 26.09 9.61
C ALA A 112 46.96 26.42 10.23
N GLU A 113 46.58 27.69 10.27
CA GLU A 113 45.24 28.09 10.72
C GLU A 113 44.13 27.54 9.82
N GLN A 114 44.36 27.46 8.51
CA GLN A 114 43.41 26.88 7.57
C GLN A 114 43.29 25.35 7.76
N GLU A 115 44.42 24.67 7.99
CA GLU A 115 44.46 23.24 8.31
C GLU A 115 43.64 22.94 9.57
N GLU A 116 43.83 23.72 10.64
CA GLU A 116 43.10 23.57 11.90
C GLU A 116 41.59 23.77 11.71
N LYS A 117 41.18 24.87 11.06
CA LYS A 117 39.77 25.16 10.77
C LYS A 117 39.12 24.04 9.92
N LEU A 118 39.85 23.50 8.95
CA LEU A 118 39.36 22.43 8.11
C LEU A 118 39.31 21.09 8.87
N GLY A 119 40.25 20.84 9.77
CA GLY A 119 40.25 19.71 10.70
C GLY A 119 39.02 19.73 11.60
N ASP A 120 38.74 20.86 12.24
CA ASP A 120 37.55 21.07 13.06
C ASP A 120 36.26 20.86 12.28
N ALA A 121 36.17 21.43 11.07
CA ALA A 121 35.02 21.26 10.20
C ALA A 121 34.81 19.79 9.81
N THR A 122 35.89 19.07 9.50
CA THR A 122 35.86 17.64 9.18
C THR A 122 35.39 16.81 10.36
N GLN A 123 35.87 17.10 11.57
CA GLN A 123 35.44 16.40 12.79
C GLN A 123 33.96 16.66 13.08
N ARG A 124 33.50 17.90 12.96
CA ARG A 124 32.08 18.26 13.12
C ARG A 124 31.20 17.55 12.09
N LEU A 125 31.64 17.47 10.84
CA LEU A 125 30.91 16.74 9.79
C LEU A 125 30.82 15.26 10.13
N GLN A 126 31.90 14.63 10.58
CA GLN A 126 31.88 13.24 11.01
C GLN A 126 30.85 12.98 12.12
N THR A 127 30.83 13.81 13.17
CA THR A 127 29.84 13.69 14.25
C THR A 127 28.40 13.84 13.72
N GLN A 128 28.17 14.77 12.79
CA GLN A 128 26.84 14.95 12.18
C GLN A 128 26.42 13.74 11.34
N ILE A 129 27.34 13.12 10.62
CA ILE A 129 27.11 11.92 9.81
C ILE A 129 26.76 10.72 10.70
N GLU A 130 27.46 10.57 11.83
CA GLU A 130 27.16 9.52 12.81
C GLU A 130 25.76 9.73 13.44
N ALA A 131 25.41 10.96 13.78
CA ALA A 131 24.06 11.30 14.25
C ALA A 131 22.99 11.06 13.17
N PHE A 132 23.29 11.39 11.92
CA PHE A 132 22.40 11.15 10.77
C PHE A 132 22.17 9.66 10.56
N ARG A 133 23.22 8.83 10.63
CA ARG A 133 23.10 7.36 10.55
C ARG A 133 22.11 6.83 11.59
N THR A 134 22.24 7.22 12.84
CA THR A 134 21.33 6.78 13.91
C THR A 134 19.89 7.21 13.62
N ARG A 135 19.67 8.47 13.25
CA ARG A 135 18.33 8.99 12.91
C ARG A 135 17.74 8.26 11.70
N LYS A 136 18.54 7.98 10.68
CA LYS A 136 18.13 7.22 9.52
C LYS A 136 17.59 5.85 9.93
N GLU A 137 18.34 5.07 10.72
CA GLU A 137 17.88 3.76 11.17
C GLU A 137 16.62 3.83 12.02
N THR A 138 16.49 4.85 12.89
CA THR A 138 15.25 5.09 13.63
C THR A 138 14.07 5.37 12.71
N ILE A 139 14.22 6.25 11.72
CA ILE A 139 13.15 6.58 10.77
C ILE A 139 12.76 5.36 9.94
N LYS A 140 13.74 4.57 9.47
CA LYS A 140 13.49 3.33 8.72
C LYS A 140 12.67 2.34 9.57
N ALA A 141 13.01 2.18 10.84
CA ALA A 141 12.28 1.30 11.77
C ALA A 141 10.86 1.82 12.04
N THR A 142 10.70 3.11 12.35
CA THR A 142 9.38 3.73 12.59
C THR A 142 8.48 3.66 11.36
N TYR A 143 9.03 3.90 10.17
CA TYR A 143 8.30 3.77 8.91
C TYR A 143 7.81 2.33 8.70
N THR A 144 8.69 1.34 8.90
CA THR A 144 8.33 -0.08 8.77
C THR A 144 7.24 -0.48 9.77
N ALA A 145 7.31 0.03 11.01
CA ALA A 145 6.27 -0.20 12.01
C ALA A 145 4.92 0.43 11.62
N ALA A 146 4.94 1.67 11.10
CA ALA A 146 3.75 2.36 10.62
C ALA A 146 3.12 1.65 9.40
N GLU A 147 3.94 1.17 8.47
CA GLU A 147 3.53 0.38 7.31
C GLU A 147 2.83 -0.92 7.76
N ALA A 148 3.40 -1.63 8.74
CA ALA A 148 2.79 -2.82 9.32
C ALA A 148 1.46 -2.52 10.03
N GLN A 149 1.36 -1.42 10.78
CA GLN A 149 0.13 -0.99 11.44
C GLN A 149 -0.98 -0.65 10.43
N SER A 150 -0.65 0.07 9.34
CA SER A 150 -1.61 0.37 8.26
C SER A 150 -2.11 -0.91 7.59
N SER A 151 -1.20 -1.82 7.27
CA SER A 151 -1.54 -3.12 6.66
C SER A 151 -2.47 -3.97 7.55
N ILE A 152 -2.23 -3.99 8.86
CA ILE A 152 -3.13 -4.66 9.82
C ILE A 152 -4.49 -3.97 9.85
N ALA A 153 -4.54 -2.63 9.93
CA ALA A 153 -5.79 -1.88 9.97
C ALA A 153 -6.64 -2.09 8.70
N GLU A 154 -6.01 -2.10 7.53
CA GLU A 154 -6.66 -2.42 6.25
C GLU A 154 -7.17 -3.86 6.22
N SER A 155 -6.39 -4.83 6.71
CA SER A 155 -6.80 -6.22 6.79
C SER A 155 -8.00 -6.42 7.72
N VAL A 156 -8.00 -5.78 8.89
CA VAL A 156 -9.10 -5.82 9.86
C VAL A 156 -10.35 -5.13 9.30
N ALA A 157 -10.20 -3.97 8.65
CA ALA A 157 -11.31 -3.29 8.00
C ALA A 157 -11.91 -4.13 6.86
N GLY A 158 -11.06 -4.79 6.06
CA GLY A 158 -11.50 -5.73 5.01
C GLY A 158 -12.25 -6.93 5.57
N ILE A 159 -11.77 -7.52 6.66
CA ILE A 159 -12.48 -8.62 7.36
C ILE A 159 -13.81 -8.12 7.92
N SER A 160 -13.84 -6.96 8.59
CA SER A 160 -15.07 -6.37 9.13
C SER A 160 -16.10 -6.08 8.05
N GLY A 161 -15.67 -5.56 6.88
CA GLY A 161 -16.53 -5.38 5.71
C GLY A 161 -17.11 -6.71 5.20
N SER A 162 -16.28 -7.75 5.10
CA SER A 162 -16.75 -9.08 4.68
C SER A 162 -17.68 -9.75 5.71
N MET A 163 -17.46 -9.55 7.01
CA MET A 163 -18.35 -10.05 8.06
C MET A 163 -19.67 -9.30 8.12
N ALA A 164 -19.68 -7.99 7.89
CA ALA A 164 -20.91 -7.21 7.80
C ALA A 164 -21.78 -7.68 6.63
N ASP A 165 -21.18 -7.95 5.47
CA ASP A 165 -21.88 -8.47 4.29
C ASP A 165 -22.38 -9.91 4.51
N ALA A 166 -21.56 -10.76 5.14
CA ALA A 166 -21.96 -12.13 5.52
C ALA A 166 -23.13 -12.13 6.51
N GLY A 167 -23.12 -11.27 7.53
CA GLY A 167 -24.22 -11.11 8.49
C GLY A 167 -25.52 -10.64 7.82
N ALA A 168 -25.44 -9.67 6.91
CA ALA A 168 -26.59 -9.20 6.14
C ALA A 168 -27.15 -10.28 5.20
N SER A 169 -26.31 -11.18 4.68
CA SER A 169 -26.74 -12.33 3.89
C SER A 169 -27.41 -13.42 4.72
N LEU A 170 -26.89 -13.68 5.94
CA LEU A 170 -27.45 -14.66 6.86
C LEU A 170 -28.83 -14.22 7.38
N GLN A 171 -28.99 -12.94 7.73
CA GLN A 171 -30.28 -12.40 8.16
C GLN A 171 -31.35 -12.56 7.07
N ARG A 172 -31.02 -12.21 5.81
CA ARG A 172 -31.93 -12.42 4.66
C ARG A 172 -32.31 -13.89 4.48
N ALA A 173 -31.36 -14.81 4.68
CA ALA A 173 -31.63 -16.24 4.61
C ALA A 173 -32.57 -16.70 5.73
N GLN A 174 -32.37 -16.21 6.96
CA GLN A 174 -33.26 -16.49 8.10
C GLN A 174 -34.67 -15.95 7.88
N ASP A 175 -34.78 -14.70 7.42
CA ASP A 175 -36.07 -14.08 7.11
C ASP A 175 -36.82 -14.88 6.03
N LYS A 176 -36.10 -15.40 5.03
CA LYS A 176 -36.69 -16.23 3.97
C LYS A 176 -37.18 -17.59 4.48
N VAL A 177 -36.42 -18.21 5.38
CA VAL A 177 -36.82 -19.46 6.03
C VAL A 177 -38.05 -19.23 6.91
N ALA A 178 -38.08 -18.15 7.69
CA ALA A 178 -39.22 -17.79 8.51
C ALA A 178 -40.48 -17.51 7.66
N GLU A 179 -40.33 -16.80 6.54
CA GLU A 179 -41.42 -16.59 5.58
C GLU A 179 -41.93 -17.92 5.00
N MET A 180 -41.02 -18.83 4.64
CA MET A 180 -41.38 -20.15 4.11
C MET A 180 -42.11 -20.99 5.16
N GLN A 181 -41.64 -20.98 6.41
CA GLN A 181 -42.29 -21.67 7.52
C GLN A 181 -43.67 -21.07 7.84
N ALA A 182 -43.82 -19.74 7.81
CA ALA A 182 -45.11 -19.08 8.00
C ALA A 182 -46.10 -19.44 6.88
N ARG A 183 -45.63 -19.51 5.62
CA ARG A 183 -46.43 -19.97 4.48
C ARG A 183 -46.85 -21.44 4.64
N SER A 184 -45.94 -22.32 5.05
CA SER A 184 -46.26 -23.72 5.33
C SER A 184 -47.25 -23.87 6.48
N GLY A 185 -47.09 -23.10 7.57
CA GLY A 185 -48.04 -23.09 8.68
C GLY A 185 -49.43 -22.60 8.27
N ALA A 186 -49.51 -21.56 7.44
CA ALA A 186 -50.78 -21.09 6.88
C ALA A 186 -51.42 -22.12 5.92
N LEU A 187 -50.61 -22.87 5.17
CA LEU A 187 -51.08 -23.98 4.34
C LEU A 187 -51.60 -25.15 5.18
N ASP A 188 -50.91 -25.50 6.26
CA ASP A 188 -51.35 -26.52 7.22
C ASP A 188 -52.64 -26.11 7.94
N GLU A 189 -52.81 -24.83 8.27
CA GLU A 189 -54.04 -24.29 8.85
C GLU A 189 -55.18 -24.22 7.81
N LEU A 190 -54.89 -23.93 6.54
CA LEU A 190 -55.85 -24.04 5.43
C LEU A 190 -56.26 -25.50 5.14
N LEU A 191 -55.35 -26.46 5.31
CA LEU A 191 -55.62 -27.89 5.25
C LEU A 191 -56.48 -28.35 6.43
N ALA A 192 -56.14 -27.92 7.65
CA ALA A 192 -56.86 -28.27 8.88
C ALA A 192 -58.25 -27.62 8.98
N SER A 193 -58.42 -26.41 8.44
CA SER A 193 -59.71 -25.72 8.32
C SER A 193 -60.59 -26.26 7.19
N GLY A 194 -60.06 -27.17 6.36
CA GLY A 194 -60.82 -27.84 5.30
C GLY A 194 -61.01 -27.03 4.02
N ALA A 195 -60.32 -25.90 3.85
CA ALA A 195 -60.43 -25.05 2.67
C ALA A 195 -59.67 -25.62 1.44
N LEU A 196 -58.67 -26.49 1.65
CA LEU A 196 -57.87 -27.08 0.56
C LEU A 196 -58.42 -28.41 0.03
N THR A 197 -59.41 -29.00 0.70
CA THR A 197 -60.05 -30.28 0.31
C THR A 197 -60.94 -30.14 -0.93
N ASP A 198 -61.13 -28.92 -1.44
CA ASP A 198 -62.02 -28.60 -2.57
C ASP A 198 -61.28 -28.47 -3.93
N LEU A 199 -59.99 -28.84 -4.00
CA LEU A 199 -59.20 -28.80 -5.25
C LEU A 199 -58.66 -30.16 -5.71
N THR A 200 -58.81 -31.22 -4.91
CA THR A 200 -58.52 -32.62 -5.30
C THR A 200 -59.77 -33.44 -5.58
N SER A 201 -60.97 -32.84 -5.45
CA SER A 201 -62.25 -33.36 -5.91
C SER A 201 -62.38 -33.25 -7.44
N THR A 202 -61.39 -33.74 -8.18
CA THR A 202 -61.47 -33.92 -9.64
C THR A 202 -61.76 -35.38 -9.98
N HIS A 203 -62.90 -35.92 -9.55
CA HIS A 203 -63.64 -37.00 -10.23
C HIS A 203 -64.83 -37.44 -9.37
N ASP A 204 -66.02 -36.89 -9.64
CA ASP A 204 -67.25 -37.71 -9.60
C ASP A 204 -68.44 -37.14 -10.39
N ASP A 205 -68.24 -36.10 -11.22
CA ASP A 205 -69.33 -35.55 -12.04
C ASP A 205 -69.72 -36.46 -13.23
N ILE A 206 -68.83 -37.35 -13.68
CA ILE A 206 -69.11 -38.26 -14.82
C ILE A 206 -69.91 -39.49 -14.35
N GLN A 207 -69.61 -40.04 -13.17
CA GLN A 207 -70.31 -41.22 -12.65
C GLN A 207 -71.73 -40.87 -12.18
N ALA A 208 -71.91 -39.70 -11.55
CA ALA A 208 -73.23 -39.18 -11.20
C ALA A 208 -74.11 -38.83 -12.42
N GLN A 209 -73.50 -38.43 -13.56
CA GLN A 209 -74.22 -38.20 -14.82
C GLN A 209 -74.56 -39.50 -15.57
N LEU A 210 -73.73 -40.55 -15.46
CA LEU A 210 -74.01 -41.88 -16.00
C LEU A 210 -75.16 -42.59 -15.27
N ASP A 211 -75.21 -42.49 -13.94
CA ASP A 211 -76.30 -43.08 -13.16
C ASP A 211 -77.64 -42.35 -13.40
N LYS A 212 -77.60 -41.03 -13.64
CA LYS A 212 -78.78 -40.22 -14.01
C LYS A 212 -79.26 -40.49 -15.44
N ALA A 213 -78.36 -40.75 -16.38
CA ALA A 213 -78.71 -41.17 -17.75
C ALA A 213 -79.28 -42.61 -17.81
N SER A 214 -78.74 -43.52 -16.97
CA SER A 214 -79.20 -44.90 -16.85
C SER A 214 -80.59 -44.99 -16.20
N ALA A 215 -80.85 -44.16 -15.19
CA ALA A 215 -82.16 -44.03 -14.57
C ALA A 215 -83.21 -43.41 -15.49
N THR A 216 -82.81 -42.49 -16.38
CA THR A 216 -83.75 -41.90 -17.36
C THR A 216 -84.11 -42.90 -18.46
N SER A 217 -83.15 -43.71 -18.94
CA SER A 217 -83.41 -44.77 -19.94
C SER A 217 -84.30 -45.91 -19.43
N SER A 218 -84.29 -46.22 -18.13
CA SER A 218 -85.15 -47.27 -17.56
C SER A 218 -86.57 -46.79 -17.29
N VAL A 219 -86.75 -45.50 -16.97
CA VAL A 219 -88.06 -44.86 -16.80
C VAL A 219 -88.77 -44.69 -18.14
N ASP A 220 -88.07 -44.31 -19.21
CA ASP A 220 -88.67 -44.21 -20.55
C ASP A 220 -89.06 -45.59 -21.12
N ALA A 221 -88.28 -46.64 -20.85
CA ALA A 221 -88.63 -48.02 -21.20
C ALA A 221 -89.87 -48.54 -20.43
N GLN A 222 -89.98 -48.19 -19.14
CA GLN A 222 -91.17 -48.53 -18.33
C GLN A 222 -92.40 -47.71 -18.71
N LEU A 223 -92.25 -46.45 -19.15
CA LEU A 223 -93.35 -45.61 -19.62
C LEU A 223 -93.89 -46.05 -21.00
N ALA A 224 -93.01 -46.55 -21.88
CA ALA A 224 -93.40 -47.13 -23.16
C ALA A 224 -94.17 -48.45 -23.00
N ALA A 225 -93.74 -49.32 -22.08
CA ALA A 225 -94.45 -50.55 -21.73
C ALA A 225 -95.84 -50.26 -21.13
N MET A 226 -95.94 -49.31 -20.20
CA MET A 226 -97.21 -48.92 -19.58
C MET A 226 -98.20 -48.27 -20.58
N LYS A 227 -97.70 -47.53 -21.58
CA LYS A 227 -98.54 -46.99 -22.67
C LYS A 227 -99.02 -48.08 -23.63
N GLN A 228 -98.25 -49.16 -23.84
CA GLN A 228 -98.69 -50.32 -24.60
C GLN A 228 -99.75 -51.14 -23.83
N GLU A 229 -99.65 -51.22 -22.51
CA GLU A 229 -100.67 -51.84 -21.66
C GLU A 229 -101.95 -51.00 -21.55
N LEU A 230 -101.84 -49.67 -21.45
CA LEU A 230 -103.00 -48.76 -21.39
C LEU A 230 -103.66 -48.50 -22.75
N GLY A 231 -102.98 -48.77 -23.87
CA GLY A 231 -103.54 -48.74 -25.22
C GLY A 231 -104.28 -50.02 -25.63
N SER A 232 -104.17 -51.10 -24.83
CA SER A 232 -104.68 -52.44 -25.17
C SER A 232 -105.82 -52.93 -24.26
N GLY A 233 -106.34 -52.08 -23.35
CA GLY A 233 -107.39 -52.42 -22.38
C GLY A 233 -108.70 -51.63 -22.47
N SER A 234 -108.87 -50.79 -23.50
CA SER A 234 -110.12 -50.07 -23.80
C SER A 234 -111.12 -50.98 -24.52
N SER A 235 -111.73 -51.92 -23.78
CA SER A 235 -113.01 -52.56 -24.10
C SER A 235 -113.67 -53.09 -22.82
N GLY A 236 -114.64 -52.34 -22.26
CA GLY A 236 -115.71 -52.91 -21.41
C GLY A 236 -115.99 -52.24 -20.05
N ALA A 237 -117.10 -51.47 -20.01
CA ALA A 237 -118.06 -51.25 -18.91
C ALA A 237 -117.57 -50.65 -17.56
N ILE A 238 -117.78 -49.35 -17.26
CA ILE A 238 -118.99 -48.65 -16.74
C ILE A 238 -119.30 -48.87 -15.24
N GLY A 239 -119.30 -47.76 -14.48
CA GLY A 239 -120.11 -47.52 -13.26
C GLY A 239 -119.29 -47.42 -11.96
N ALA A 240 -118.88 -46.25 -11.44
CA ALA A 240 -119.59 -45.05 -10.94
C ALA A 240 -120.13 -45.18 -9.48
N GLY A 241 -119.74 -44.22 -8.62
CA GLY A 241 -120.37 -43.86 -7.33
C GLY A 241 -119.48 -44.13 -6.10
N GLU A 242 -118.72 -43.15 -5.59
CA GLU A 242 -119.09 -42.08 -4.62
C GLU A 242 -119.44 -42.57 -3.21
N GLU A 243 -118.57 -42.22 -2.24
CA GLU A 243 -118.85 -41.36 -1.07
C GLU A 243 -119.45 -42.15 0.11
N GLY A 244 -119.02 -42.00 1.37
CA GLY A 244 -118.47 -40.85 2.05
C GLY A 244 -119.27 -40.70 3.34
N LYS A 245 -118.56 -40.78 4.48
CA LYS A 245 -119.02 -40.67 5.89
C LYS A 245 -119.75 -41.85 6.51
#